data_AF-C9S894-F1
#
_entry.id   AF-C9S894-F1
#
_cell.length_a   1.000
_cell.length_b   1.000
_cell.length_c   1.000
_cell.angle_alpha   90.00
_cell.angle_beta   90.00
_cell.angle_gamma   90.00
#
_symmetry.space_group_name_H-M   'P 1'
#
loop_
_entity.id
_entity.type
_entity.pdbx_description
1 polymer ?
#
loop_
_entity_poly.entity_id
_entity_poly.type
_entity_poly.pdbx_seq_one_letter_code
_entity_poly.pdbx_strand_id
1 'polypeptide(L)'
;MPDWLAALLRTKGEIKTEGVVPVLKQLLEQSNTTQYAYLCHESVQHISKLKLEGGFCGYRNIQMLISYIIATGFEGQKHFKGRLPTIFEIQDFIENAWDRGINVQGRIETGGIRGTRKYIGTAEAQALCTSLAIPLLKSESWRVGGSPSRGY
;
A
#
# COMPACT_ATOMS: atom_id res chain seq x y z
N MET A 1 19.34 -0.57 10.30
CA MET A 1 18.25 -0.83 11.28
C MET A 1 18.87 -1.56 12.47
N PRO A 2 18.39 -1.40 13.72
CA PRO A 2 18.89 -2.23 14.82
C PRO A 2 18.68 -3.72 14.55
N ASP A 3 19.66 -4.56 14.87
CA ASP A 3 19.62 -5.99 14.57
C ASP A 3 18.42 -6.70 15.20
N TRP A 4 18.05 -6.32 16.42
CA TRP A 4 16.87 -6.88 17.10
C TRP A 4 15.59 -6.65 16.31
N LEU A 5 15.44 -5.50 15.64
CA LEU A 5 14.26 -5.18 14.85
C LEU A 5 14.31 -5.92 13.51
N ALA A 6 15.48 -6.05 12.91
CA ALA A 6 15.63 -6.83 11.69
C ALA A 6 15.30 -8.31 11.94
N ALA A 7 15.79 -8.88 13.05
CA ALA A 7 15.45 -10.22 13.49
C ALA A 7 13.95 -10.37 13.79
N LEU A 8 13.35 -9.39 14.47
CA LEU A 8 11.90 -9.37 14.75
C LEU A 8 11.08 -9.41 13.46
N LEU A 9 11.41 -8.58 12.48
CA LEU A 9 10.69 -8.52 11.20
C LEU A 9 10.84 -9.81 10.39
N ARG A 10 11.98 -10.51 10.50
CA ARG A 10 12.20 -11.80 9.83
C ARG A 10 11.45 -12.95 10.51
N THR A 11 11.24 -12.88 11.82
CA THR A 11 10.74 -14.01 12.62
C THR A 11 9.25 -13.90 12.95
N LYS A 12 8.74 -12.70 13.25
CA LYS A 12 7.35 -12.51 13.67
C LYS A 12 6.36 -12.19 12.54
N GLY A 13 6.84 -11.87 11.34
CA GLY A 13 5.98 -11.55 10.20
C GLY A 13 5.09 -10.32 10.44
N GLU A 14 3.89 -10.33 9.83
CA GLU A 14 2.87 -9.28 10.00
C GLU A 14 1.80 -9.64 11.05
N ILE A 15 1.31 -8.63 11.77
CA ILE A 15 0.05 -8.75 12.51
C ILE A 15 -1.07 -8.29 11.58
N LYS A 16 -1.88 -9.24 11.14
CA LYS A 16 -2.98 -9.02 10.19
C LYS A 16 -4.34 -9.33 10.79
N THR A 17 -5.35 -8.56 10.40
CA THR A 17 -6.75 -8.73 10.80
C THR A 17 -7.62 -8.72 9.56
N GLU A 18 -8.38 -9.80 9.38
CA GLU A 18 -9.31 -9.98 8.25
C GLU A 18 -10.73 -9.57 8.68
N GLY A 19 -11.63 -9.35 7.72
CA GLY A 19 -13.04 -9.07 8.02
C GLY A 19 -13.36 -7.66 8.51
N VAL A 20 -12.38 -6.75 8.57
CA VAL A 20 -12.61 -5.34 8.96
C VAL A 20 -13.63 -4.67 8.06
N VAL A 21 -13.48 -4.81 6.74
CA VAL A 21 -14.39 -4.20 5.77
C VAL A 21 -15.82 -4.78 5.86
N PRO A 22 -16.03 -6.11 5.93
CA PRO A 22 -17.34 -6.69 6.23
C PRO A 22 -18.01 -6.15 7.50
N VAL A 23 -17.26 -6.04 8.61
CA VAL A 23 -17.81 -5.52 9.87
C VAL A 23 -18.18 -4.04 9.72
N LEU A 24 -17.35 -3.23 9.06
CA LEU A 24 -17.67 -1.84 8.78
C LEU A 24 -18.94 -1.71 7.93
N LYS A 25 -19.08 -2.56 6.90
CA LYS A 25 -20.29 -2.61 6.05
C LYS A 25 -21.54 -2.85 6.90
N GLN A 26 -21.52 -3.87 7.76
CA GLN A 26 -22.65 -4.20 8.63
C GLN A 26 -23.02 -3.04 9.56
N LEU A 27 -22.02 -2.36 10.15
CA LEU A 27 -22.27 -1.22 11.04
C LEU A 27 -22.83 -0.01 10.29
N LEU A 28 -22.37 0.24 9.07
CA LEU A 28 -22.85 1.32 8.22
C LEU A 28 -24.28 1.08 7.74
N GLU A 29 -24.63 -0.17 7.41
CA GLU A 29 -26.00 -0.57 7.04
C GLU A 29 -27.01 -0.38 8.18
N GLN A 30 -26.55 -0.45 9.44
CA GLN A 30 -27.37 -0.24 10.63
C GLN A 30 -27.44 1.23 11.07
N SER A 31 -26.68 2.11 10.43
CA SER A 31 -26.57 3.51 10.84
C SER A 31 -27.67 4.37 10.21
N ASN A 32 -28.57 4.88 11.04
CA ASN A 32 -29.66 5.78 10.62
C ASN A 32 -29.18 7.14 10.08
N THR A 33 -27.90 7.47 10.24
CA THR A 33 -27.30 8.73 9.76
C THR A 33 -26.42 8.54 8.51
N THR A 34 -26.17 7.30 8.10
CA THR A 34 -25.37 7.01 6.91
C THR A 34 -26.26 7.07 5.67
N GLN A 35 -26.09 8.10 4.84
CA GLN A 35 -26.83 8.18 3.57
C GLN A 35 -26.20 7.32 2.47
N TYR A 36 -24.86 7.37 2.34
CA TYR A 36 -24.08 6.58 1.39
C TYR A 36 -22.72 6.24 1.97
N ALA A 37 -22.21 5.04 1.70
CA ALA A 37 -20.84 4.65 2.02
C ALA A 37 -20.25 3.80 0.88
N TYR A 38 -19.03 4.14 0.46
CA TYR A 38 -18.26 3.38 -0.51
C TYR A 38 -17.08 2.74 0.21
N LEU A 39 -17.04 1.41 0.19
CA LEU A 39 -15.99 0.63 0.84
C LEU A 39 -15.07 0.04 -0.21
N CYS A 40 -13.81 -0.19 0.17
CA CYS A 40 -12.92 -1.01 -0.64
C CYS A 40 -13.38 -2.49 -0.63
N HIS A 41 -12.69 -3.34 -1.37
CA HIS A 41 -13.04 -4.75 -1.45
C HIS A 41 -12.94 -5.44 -0.08
N GLU A 42 -13.88 -6.34 0.21
CA GLU A 42 -14.00 -7.01 1.51
C GLU A 42 -12.78 -7.86 1.91
N SER A 43 -12.00 -8.29 0.93
CA SER A 43 -10.80 -9.09 1.12
C SER A 43 -9.58 -8.30 1.61
N VAL A 44 -9.67 -6.96 1.70
CA VAL A 44 -8.56 -6.14 2.21
C VAL A 44 -8.30 -6.50 3.66
N GLN A 45 -7.08 -6.93 3.93
CA GLN A 45 -6.62 -7.24 5.29
C GLN A 45 -6.05 -5.99 5.93
N HIS A 46 -6.41 -5.72 7.18
CA HIS A 46 -5.77 -4.68 7.97
C HIS A 46 -4.43 -5.18 8.50
N ILE A 47 -3.34 -4.44 8.25
CA ILE A 47 -2.00 -4.80 8.71
C ILE A 47 -1.55 -3.77 9.73
N SER A 48 -1.36 -4.21 10.97
CA SER A 48 -0.97 -3.33 12.08
C SER A 48 0.55 -3.23 12.22
N LYS A 49 0.97 -2.15 12.88
CA LYS A 49 2.37 -1.93 13.22
C LYS A 49 2.80 -2.79 14.40
N LEU A 50 4.02 -3.31 14.37
CA LEU A 50 4.66 -3.87 15.56
C LEU A 50 5.07 -2.76 16.54
N LYS A 51 5.04 -3.07 17.84
CA LYS A 51 5.49 -2.14 18.88
C LYS A 51 6.96 -1.75 18.62
N LEU A 52 7.26 -0.45 18.72
CA LEU A 52 8.60 0.13 18.53
C LEU A 52 9.21 0.01 17.11
N GLU A 53 8.46 -0.46 16.10
CA GLU A 53 9.03 -0.67 14.76
C GLU A 53 9.43 0.64 14.06
N GLY A 54 8.72 1.75 14.33
CA GLY A 54 9.03 3.08 13.78
C GLY A 54 8.35 3.37 12.44
N GLY A 55 9.09 3.86 11.44
CA GLY A 55 8.58 4.48 10.20
C GLY A 55 7.98 3.55 9.15
N PHE A 56 7.46 2.38 9.54
CA PHE A 56 6.97 1.38 8.58
C PHE A 56 5.50 1.50 8.17
N CYS A 57 4.80 2.58 8.53
CA CYS A 57 3.40 2.79 8.14
C CYS A 57 3.18 2.70 6.62
N GLY A 58 4.04 3.33 5.81
CA GLY A 58 3.93 3.25 4.35
C GLY A 58 4.07 1.82 3.81
N TYR A 59 4.93 1.02 4.43
CA TYR A 59 5.13 -0.38 4.06
C TYR A 59 3.93 -1.23 4.46
N ARG A 60 3.36 -1.01 5.65
CA ARG A 60 2.12 -1.69 6.09
C ARG A 60 0.95 -1.34 5.17
N ASN A 61 0.86 -0.09 4.70
CA ASN A 61 -0.15 0.31 3.72
C ASN A 61 0.04 -0.41 2.37
N ILE A 62 1.27 -0.56 1.90
CA ILE A 62 1.57 -1.37 0.71
C ILE A 62 1.14 -2.83 0.93
N GLN A 63 1.38 -3.41 2.10
CA GLN A 63 0.91 -4.76 2.44
C GLN A 63 -0.63 -4.85 2.40
N MET A 64 -1.34 -3.84 2.90
CA MET A 64 -2.81 -3.79 2.82
C MET A 64 -3.30 -3.75 1.36
N LEU A 65 -2.69 -2.93 0.50
CA LEU A 65 -3.01 -2.90 -0.93
C LEU A 65 -2.75 -4.26 -1.60
N ILE A 66 -1.61 -4.87 -1.30
CA ILE A 66 -1.22 -6.16 -1.87
C ILE A 66 -2.14 -7.29 -1.39
N SER A 67 -2.71 -7.20 -0.18
CA SER A 67 -3.69 -8.19 0.30
C SER A 67 -4.91 -8.29 -0.64
N TYR A 68 -5.39 -7.16 -1.14
CA TYR A 68 -6.43 -7.13 -2.16
C TYR A 68 -5.97 -7.75 -3.48
N ILE A 69 -4.78 -7.36 -3.96
CA ILE A 69 -4.22 -7.86 -5.22
C ILE A 69 -4.12 -9.38 -5.20
N ILE A 70 -3.63 -9.93 -4.08
CA ILE A 70 -3.51 -11.38 -3.89
C ILE A 70 -4.87 -12.06 -3.87
N ALA A 71 -5.79 -11.57 -3.05
CA ALA A 71 -7.08 -12.21 -2.83
C ALA A 71 -7.98 -12.19 -4.07
N THR A 72 -7.85 -11.19 -4.93
CA THR A 72 -8.67 -11.04 -6.14
C THR A 72 -8.01 -11.54 -7.41
N GLY A 73 -6.74 -11.96 -7.36
CA GLY A 73 -5.99 -12.31 -8.55
C GLY A 73 -5.74 -11.12 -9.47
N PHE A 74 -5.71 -9.90 -8.93
CA PHE A 74 -5.53 -8.67 -9.70
C PHE A 74 -4.17 -8.64 -10.42
N GLU A 75 -4.05 -7.78 -11.43
CA GLU A 75 -2.81 -7.64 -12.20
C GLU A 75 -1.59 -7.37 -11.29
N GLY A 76 -0.51 -8.10 -11.55
CA GLY A 76 0.71 -8.10 -10.73
C GLY A 76 0.72 -9.08 -9.56
N GLN A 77 -0.37 -9.80 -9.27
CA GLN A 77 -0.45 -10.77 -8.16
C GLN A 77 0.67 -11.82 -8.15
N LYS A 78 1.11 -12.26 -9.34
CA LYS A 78 2.19 -13.24 -9.53
C LYS A 78 3.50 -12.84 -8.84
N HIS A 79 3.75 -11.55 -8.64
CA HIS A 79 4.97 -11.05 -7.99
C HIS A 79 5.02 -11.39 -6.49
N PHE A 80 3.88 -11.68 -5.87
CA PHE A 80 3.77 -11.87 -4.41
C PHE A 80 3.67 -13.33 -3.99
N LYS A 81 3.64 -14.28 -4.94
CA LYS A 81 3.64 -15.73 -4.66
C LYS A 81 2.56 -16.16 -3.65
N GLY A 82 1.40 -15.51 -3.69
CA GLY A 82 0.27 -15.82 -2.80
C GLY A 82 0.43 -15.37 -1.34
N ARG A 83 1.46 -14.60 -0.99
CA ARG A 83 1.65 -14.08 0.38
C ARG A 83 2.02 -12.60 0.39
N LEU A 84 1.84 -11.96 1.54
CA LEU A 84 2.32 -10.59 1.72
C LEU A 84 3.85 -10.55 1.60
N PRO A 85 4.43 -9.56 0.90
CA PRO A 85 5.85 -9.34 0.91
C PRO A 85 6.28 -8.77 2.26
N THR A 86 7.45 -9.17 2.73
CA THR A 86 8.08 -8.63 3.92
C THR A 86 8.50 -7.18 3.71
N ILE A 87 8.82 -6.47 4.79
CA ILE A 87 9.39 -5.10 4.70
C ILE A 87 10.65 -5.07 3.83
N PHE A 88 11.51 -6.09 3.92
CA PHE A 88 12.73 -6.17 3.13
C PHE A 88 12.45 -6.36 1.64
N GLU A 89 11.48 -7.22 1.30
CA GLU A 89 11.06 -7.42 -0.10
C GLU A 89 10.43 -6.14 -0.68
N ILE A 90 9.67 -5.39 0.12
CA ILE A 90 9.13 -4.09 -0.30
C ILE A 90 10.27 -3.09 -0.55
N GLN A 91 11.27 -3.03 0.34
CA GLN A 91 12.46 -2.20 0.11
C GLN A 91 13.17 -2.58 -1.19
N ASP A 92 13.33 -3.87 -1.45
CA ASP A 92 13.96 -4.35 -2.69
C ASP A 92 13.13 -4.04 -3.93
N PHE A 93 11.80 -4.16 -3.90
CA PHE A 93 10.96 -3.76 -5.03
C PHE A 93 11.10 -2.28 -5.36
N ILE A 94 11.08 -1.41 -4.35
CA ILE A 94 11.24 0.04 -4.53
C ILE A 94 12.64 0.35 -5.08
N GLU A 95 13.68 -0.24 -4.51
CA GLU A 95 15.06 0.01 -4.93
C GLU A 95 15.33 -0.53 -6.33
N ASN A 96 14.75 -1.68 -6.69
CA ASN A 96 14.82 -2.22 -8.05
C ASN A 96 14.04 -1.34 -9.04
N ALA A 97 12.98 -0.65 -8.61
CA ALA A 97 12.30 0.35 -9.44
C ALA A 97 13.23 1.55 -9.71
N TRP A 98 13.93 2.03 -8.67
CA TRP A 98 14.94 3.08 -8.81
C TRP A 98 16.09 2.65 -9.72
N ASP A 99 16.57 1.40 -9.62
CA ASP A 99 17.59 0.84 -10.50
C ASP A 99 17.16 0.82 -11.99
N ARG A 100 15.84 0.83 -12.25
CA ARG A 100 15.25 0.89 -13.60
C ARG A 100 14.92 2.31 -14.07
N GLY A 101 15.30 3.34 -13.32
CA GLY A 101 15.04 4.73 -13.69
C GLY A 101 13.66 5.27 -13.28
N ILE A 102 12.85 4.51 -12.53
CA ILE A 102 11.53 4.95 -12.08
C ILE A 102 11.68 5.69 -10.76
N ASN A 103 11.20 6.94 -10.64
CA ASN A 103 11.23 7.74 -9.41
C ASN A 103 12.60 7.77 -8.69
N VAL A 104 13.70 7.85 -9.46
CA VAL A 104 15.09 7.80 -8.95
C VAL A 104 15.41 8.84 -7.89
N GLN A 105 14.68 9.95 -7.86
CA GLN A 105 14.82 11.02 -6.88
C GLN A 105 14.68 10.50 -5.44
N GLY A 106 13.80 9.51 -5.21
CA GLY A 106 13.65 8.89 -3.88
C GLY A 106 14.94 8.25 -3.37
N ARG A 107 15.75 7.64 -4.26
CA ARG A 107 17.07 7.11 -3.89
C ARG A 107 18.04 8.23 -3.52
N ILE A 108 18.03 9.36 -4.24
CA ILE A 108 18.92 10.50 -4.01
C ILE A 108 18.62 11.12 -2.64
N GLU A 109 17.35 11.37 -2.34
CA GLU A 109 16.91 12.02 -1.10
C GLU A 109 17.14 11.14 0.12
N THR A 110 16.93 9.83 -0.04
CA THR A 110 17.04 8.90 1.07
C THR A 110 18.46 8.36 1.23
N GLY A 111 19.27 8.31 0.18
CA GLY A 111 20.51 7.52 0.14
C GLY A 111 20.26 6.01 0.16
N GLY A 112 19.11 5.56 -0.34
CA GLY A 112 18.68 4.16 -0.31
C GLY A 112 17.93 3.77 0.97
N ILE A 113 17.03 2.80 0.87
CA ILE A 113 16.15 2.36 1.95
C ILE A 113 16.41 0.91 2.40
N ARG A 114 17.18 0.09 1.67
CA ARG A 114 17.50 -1.29 2.07
C ARG A 114 18.07 -1.37 3.49
N GLY A 115 17.45 -2.19 4.34
CA GLY A 115 17.89 -2.41 5.72
C GLY A 115 17.76 -1.18 6.63
N THR A 116 17.06 -0.14 6.19
CA THR A 116 16.85 1.09 6.96
C THR A 116 15.45 1.11 7.60
N ARG A 117 15.19 2.15 8.41
CA ARG A 117 13.87 2.46 8.97
C ARG A 117 13.28 3.73 8.34
N LYS A 118 13.75 4.08 7.14
CA LYS A 118 13.34 5.32 6.45
C LYS A 118 11.87 5.24 6.06
N TYR A 119 11.19 6.37 6.24
CA TYR A 119 9.82 6.53 5.79
C TYR A 119 9.76 6.41 4.27
N ILE A 120 8.64 5.90 3.80
CA ILE A 120 8.27 5.90 2.38
C ILE A 120 6.89 6.51 2.26
N GLY A 121 6.59 7.08 1.09
CA GLY A 121 5.31 7.67 0.78
C GLY A 121 4.77 7.18 -0.55
N THR A 122 3.91 8.01 -1.13
CA THR A 122 3.22 7.70 -2.39
C THR A 122 4.18 7.52 -3.56
N ALA A 123 5.30 8.25 -3.59
CA ALA A 123 6.30 8.14 -4.66
C ALA A 123 6.94 6.74 -4.71
N GLU A 124 7.27 6.17 -3.55
CA GLU A 124 7.81 4.81 -3.47
C GLU A 124 6.76 3.74 -3.80
N ALA A 125 5.54 3.92 -3.31
CA ALA A 125 4.43 3.03 -3.65
C ALA A 125 4.14 3.04 -5.16
N GLN A 126 4.19 4.21 -5.80
CA GLN A 126 4.06 4.37 -7.24
C GLN A 126 5.23 3.69 -7.98
N ALA A 127 6.47 3.88 -7.51
CA ALA A 127 7.65 3.26 -8.11
C ALA A 127 7.52 1.73 -8.10
N LEU A 128 7.14 1.16 -6.95
CA LEU A 128 6.87 -0.26 -6.79
C LEU A 128 5.81 -0.73 -7.78
N CYS A 129 4.62 -0.10 -7.79
CA CYS A 129 3.52 -0.54 -8.65
C CYS A 129 3.89 -0.45 -10.13
N THR A 130 4.53 0.64 -10.56
CA THR A 130 4.99 0.84 -11.93
C THR A 130 5.98 -0.25 -12.34
N SER A 131 6.96 -0.55 -11.48
CA SER A 131 8.00 -1.56 -11.77
C SER A 131 7.49 -3.00 -11.84
N LEU A 132 6.37 -3.27 -11.15
CA LEU A 132 5.69 -4.56 -11.10
C LEU A 132 4.51 -4.63 -12.08
N ALA A 133 4.34 -3.62 -12.94
CA ALA A 133 3.20 -3.49 -13.85
C ALA A 133 1.83 -3.65 -13.17
N ILE A 134 1.70 -3.14 -11.94
CA ILE A 134 0.42 -3.05 -11.24
C ILE A 134 -0.25 -1.75 -11.70
N PRO A 135 -1.44 -1.80 -12.32
CA PRO A 135 -2.14 -0.62 -12.77
C PRO A 135 -2.41 0.36 -11.63
N LEU A 136 -1.96 1.60 -11.83
CA LEU A 136 -2.37 2.74 -11.02
C LEU A 136 -3.43 3.52 -11.80
N LEU A 137 -4.35 4.17 -11.11
CA LEU A 137 -5.28 5.10 -11.75
C LEU A 137 -4.45 6.13 -12.54
N LYS A 138 -4.64 6.17 -13.87
CA LYS A 138 -4.12 7.26 -14.69
C LYS A 138 -4.75 8.56 -14.19
N SER A 139 -3.92 9.54 -13.85
CA SER A 139 -4.33 10.85 -13.34
C SER A 139 -5.20 11.66 -14.32
N GLU A 140 -5.49 11.16 -15.52
CA GLU A 140 -6.26 11.87 -16.54
C GLU A 140 -7.78 11.86 -16.32
N SER A 141 -8.31 11.04 -15.40
CA SER A 141 -9.77 10.89 -15.25
C SER A 141 -10.43 11.79 -14.20
N TRP A 142 -9.67 12.70 -13.55
CA TRP A 142 -10.21 13.72 -12.64
C TRP A 142 -9.88 15.12 -13.15
N ARG A 143 -10.30 15.46 -14.37
CA ARG A 143 -10.56 16.88 -14.67
C ARG A 143 -11.74 17.27 -13.79
N VAL A 144 -11.48 18.17 -12.84
CA VAL A 144 -12.50 18.86 -12.06
C VAL A 144 -13.59 19.27 -13.04
N GLY A 145 -14.81 18.74 -12.86
CA GLY A 145 -15.94 19.07 -13.71
C GLY A 145 -16.09 20.58 -13.75
N GLY A 146 -15.80 21.17 -14.90
CA GLY A 146 -16.13 22.56 -15.17
C GLY A 146 -17.64 22.70 -14.95
N SER A 147 -18.00 23.57 -14.02
CA SER A 147 -19.37 23.99 -13.82
C SER A 147 -19.98 24.41 -15.16
N PRO A 148 -21.19 23.93 -15.54
CA PRO A 148 -21.85 24.45 -16.71
C PRO A 148 -22.20 25.92 -16.44
N SER A 149 -21.60 26.83 -17.22
CA SER A 149 -22.03 28.22 -17.28
C SER A 149 -23.50 28.24 -17.69
N ARG A 150 -24.38 28.58 -16.73
CA ARG A 150 -25.76 28.96 -17.04
C ARG A 150 -25.70 30.23 -17.87
N GLY A 151 -25.97 30.10 -19.17
CA GLY A 151 -26.37 31.24 -20.00
C GLY A 151 -27.74 31.72 -19.53
N TYR A 152 -27.84 33.02 -19.27
CA TYR A 152 -29.09 33.76 -19.37
C TYR A 152 -29.19 34.33 -20.79
#